data_AF-A0A821VQS2-F1
#
_entry.id   AF-A0A821VQS2-F1
#
_cell.length_a   1.000
_cell.length_b   1.000
_cell.length_c   1.000
_cell.angle_alpha   90.00
_cell.angle_beta   90.00
_cell.angle_gamma   90.00
#
_symmetry.space_group_name_H-M   'P 1'
#
loop_
_entity.id
_entity.type
_entity.pdbx_description
1 polymer ?
#
loop_
_entity_poly.entity_id
_entity_poly.type
_entity_poly.pdbx_seq_one_letter_code
_entity_poly.pdbx_strand_id
1 'polypeptide(L)' 'MAGREGLIDTAVKTAETGYIQRRLVKAMESVMVKYDGTVRNQKEQLIQFTYGEDGLAAENVEFQSIISLKPSHVAFENL' A
#
# COMPACT_ATOMS: atom_id res chain seq x y z
N MET A 1 16.45 -2.60 -35.11
CA MET A 1 16.61 -3.53 -33.96
C MET A 1 15.59 -3.31 -32.84
N ALA A 2 15.03 -2.12 -32.63
CA ALA A 2 14.16 -1.79 -31.48
C ALA A 2 12.80 -2.55 -31.36
N GLY A 3 12.14 -2.91 -32.46
CA GLY A 3 10.78 -3.49 -32.39
C GLY A 3 10.72 -4.93 -31.85
N ARG A 4 11.74 -5.75 -32.14
CA ARG A 4 11.78 -7.15 -31.69
C ARG A 4 12.06 -7.26 -30.19
N GLU A 5 12.96 -6.42 -29.69
CA GLU A 5 13.30 -6.36 -28.27
C GLU A 5 12.08 -5.93 -27.44
N GLY A 6 11.33 -4.92 -27.88
CA GLY A 6 10.11 -4.49 -27.20
C GLY A 6 9.02 -5.57 -27.14
N LEU A 7 8.84 -6.35 -28.22
CA LEU A 7 7.88 -7.46 -28.23
C LEU A 7 8.32 -8.62 -27.31
N ILE A 8 9.62 -8.92 -27.28
CA ILE A 8 10.17 -9.94 -26.40
C ILE A 8 10.04 -9.50 -24.93
N ASP A 9 10.43 -8.27 -24.62
CA ASP A 9 10.36 -7.70 -23.27
C ASP A 9 8.92 -7.65 -22.74
N THR A 10 7.97 -7.27 -23.59
CA THR A 10 6.54 -7.28 -23.24
C THR A 10 6.06 -8.70 -22.91
N ALA A 11 6.42 -9.69 -23.73
CA ALA A 11 6.03 -11.08 -23.50
C ALA A 11 6.62 -11.64 -22.19
N VAL A 12 7.90 -11.34 -21.92
CA VAL A 12 8.59 -11.79 -20.70
C VAL A 12 8.00 -11.12 -19.45
N LYS A 13 7.89 -9.79 -19.44
CA LYS A 13 7.33 -9.05 -18.30
C LYS A 13 5.89 -9.43 -17.99
N THR A 14 5.09 -9.75 -19.01
CA THR A 14 3.71 -10.21 -18.79
C THR A 14 3.68 -11.54 -18.01
N ALA A 15 4.52 -12.50 -18.39
CA ALA A 15 4.61 -13.78 -17.69
C ALA A 15 5.15 -13.61 -16.25
N GLU A 16 6.17 -12.77 -16.07
CA GLU A 16 6.78 -12.53 -14.76
C GLU A 16 5.82 -11.81 -13.80
N THR A 17 5.18 -10.73 -14.24
CA THR A 17 4.24 -9.96 -13.41
C THR A 17 3.04 -10.80 -12.99
N GLY A 18 2.49 -11.63 -13.89
CA GLY A 18 1.40 -12.54 -13.55
C GLY A 18 1.80 -13.60 -12.51
N TYR A 19 3.01 -14.16 -12.63
CA TYR A 19 3.52 -15.13 -11.66
C TYR A 19 3.76 -14.49 -10.28
N ILE A 20 4.34 -13.29 -10.24
CA ILE A 20 4.54 -12.52 -9.01
C ILE A 20 3.19 -12.21 -8.35
N GLN A 21 2.21 -11.73 -9.12
CA GLN A 21 0.88 -11.44 -8.62
C GLN A 21 0.23 -12.68 -7.99
N ARG A 22 0.28 -13.84 -8.66
CA ARG A 22 -0.29 -15.09 -8.12
C ARG A 22 0.36 -15.49 -6.79
N ARG A 23 1.68 -15.37 -6.69
CA ARG A 23 2.43 -15.68 -5.46
C ARG A 23 2.03 -14.73 -4.33
N LEU A 24 1.92 -13.44 -4.60
CA LEU A 24 1.52 -12.43 -3.62
C LEU A 24 0.08 -12.67 -3.12
N VAL A 25 -0.87 -12.93 -4.03
CA VAL A 25 -2.26 -13.24 -3.66
C VAL A 25 -2.31 -14.47 -2.76
N LYS A 26 -1.63 -15.56 -3.13
CA LYS A 26 -1.64 -16.79 -2.32
C LYS A 26 -0.94 -16.64 -0.97
N ALA A 27 0.04 -15.75 -0.84
CA ALA A 27 0.67 -15.45 0.43
C ALA A 27 -0.25 -14.62 1.35
N MET A 28 -1.06 -13.72 0.79
CA MET A 28 -1.85 -12.75 1.56
C MET A 28 -3.34 -13.09 1.70
N GLU A 29 -3.86 -14.10 0.99
CA GLU A 29 -5.31 -14.40 0.94
C GLU A 29 -5.98 -14.68 2.29
N SER A 30 -5.20 -15.08 3.29
CA SER A 30 -5.72 -15.40 4.64
C SER A 30 -5.76 -14.21 5.59
N VAL A 31 -5.22 -13.06 5.19
CA VAL A 31 -5.10 -11.86 6.04
C VAL A 31 -6.39 -11.06 5.98
N MET A 32 -6.97 -10.74 7.14
CA MET A 32 -8.20 -9.95 7.22
C MET A 32 -8.25 -9.06 8.46
N VAL A 33 -9.05 -7.99 8.38
CA VAL A 33 -9.39 -7.12 9.52
C VAL A 33 -10.48 -7.79 10.35
N LYS A 34 -10.28 -7.88 11.67
CA LYS A 34 -11.26 -8.41 12.63
C LYS A 34 -12.10 -7.28 13.23
N TYR A 35 -13.20 -7.63 13.90
CA TYR A 35 -14.12 -6.65 14.53
C TYR A 35 -13.47 -5.78 15.62
N ASP A 36 -12.34 -6.20 16.17
CA ASP A 36 -11.55 -5.43 17.15
C ASP A 36 -10.57 -4.44 16.49
N GLY A 37 -10.58 -4.32 15.16
CA GLY A 37 -9.69 -3.45 14.40
C GLY A 37 -8.29 -4.03 14.15
N THR A 38 -7.98 -5.21 14.70
CA THR A 38 -6.69 -5.87 14.48
C THR A 38 -6.65 -6.61 13.15
N VAL A 39 -5.46 -6.71 12.55
CA VAL A 39 -5.24 -7.49 11.32
C VAL A 39 -4.64 -8.84 11.69
N ARG A 40 -5.31 -9.93 11.33
CA ARG A 40 -4.91 -11.30 11.68
C ARG A 40 -4.98 -12.24 10.48
N ASN A 41 -4.20 -13.32 10.54
CA ASN A 41 -4.32 -14.43 9.58
C ASN A 41 -5.33 -15.50 10.04
N GLN A 42 -5.51 -16.53 9.21
CA GLN A 42 -6.34 -17.70 9.50
C GLN A 42 -6.00 -18.48 10.79
N LYS A 43 -4.78 -18.34 11.32
CA LYS A 43 -4.35 -18.97 12.59
C LYS A 43 -4.51 -18.03 13.78
N GLU A 44 -5.24 -16.92 13.61
CA GLU A 44 -5.40 -15.84 14.60
C GLU A 44 -4.08 -15.22 15.07
N GLN A 45 -3.01 -15.34 14.26
CA GLN A 45 -1.76 -14.66 14.54
C GLN A 45 -1.91 -13.18 14.21
N LEU A 46 -1.55 -12.32 15.16
CA LEU A 46 -1.60 -10.87 15.00
C LEU A 46 -0.49 -10.39 14.06
N ILE A 47 -0.89 -9.67 13.01
CA ILE A 47 0.02 -9.09 12.01
C ILE A 47 0.17 -7.59 12.28
N GLN A 48 -0.93 -6.88 12.51
CA GLN A 48 -0.95 -5.47 12.89
C GLN A 48 -1.98 -5.22 13.98
N PHE A 49 -1.67 -4.30 14.90
CA PHE A 49 -2.60 -3.87 15.96
C PHE A 49 -3.78 -3.08 15.41
N THR A 50 -3.57 -2.33 14.33
CA THR A 50 -4.58 -1.50 13.67
C THR A 50 -4.31 -1.54 12.17
N TYR A 51 -5.35 -1.72 11.36
CA TYR A 51 -5.23 -1.71 9.89
C TYR A 51 -4.58 -0.40 9.41
N GLY A 52 -3.48 -0.49 8.66
CA GLY A 52 -2.81 0.71 8.12
C GLY A 52 -2.14 1.61 9.16
N GLU A 53 -2.01 1.15 10.41
CA GLU A 53 -1.53 1.92 11.58
C GLU A 53 -2.39 3.14 11.97
N ASP A 54 -3.47 3.42 11.23
CA ASP A 54 -4.42 4.51 11.48
C ASP A 54 -5.88 4.03 11.60
N GLY A 55 -6.18 2.81 11.14
CA GLY A 55 -7.52 2.22 11.15
C GLY A 55 -8.44 2.78 10.05
N LEU A 56 -7.89 3.51 9.08
CA LEU A 56 -8.67 4.18 8.04
C LEU A 56 -8.67 3.36 6.74
N ALA A 57 -9.80 3.42 6.04
CA ALA A 57 -9.92 2.81 4.73
C ALA A 57 -9.32 3.76 3.67
N ALA A 58 -8.45 3.23 2.80
CA ALA A 58 -7.67 4.03 1.86
C ALA A 58 -8.54 4.81 0.87
N GLU A 59 -9.75 4.32 0.56
CA GLU A 59 -10.73 4.99 -0.28
C GLU A 59 -11.22 6.33 0.26
N ASN A 60 -11.04 6.59 1.57
CA ASN A 60 -11.46 7.83 2.23
C ASN A 60 -10.29 8.79 2.51
N VAL A 61 -9.07 8.44 2.10
CA VAL A 61 -7.86 9.22 2.37
C VAL A 61 -7.54 10.15 1.19
N GLU A 62 -7.25 11.42 1.49
CA GLU A 62 -6.89 12.43 0.51
C GLU A 62 -5.54 13.10 0.84
N PHE A 63 -4.86 13.60 -0.19
CA PHE A 63 -3.63 14.37 -0.01
C PHE A 63 -3.95 15.73 0.62
N GLN A 64 -3.41 15.98 1.81
CA GLN A 64 -3.55 17.25 2.52
C GLN A 64 -2.18 17.89 2.77
N SER A 65 -2.13 19.23 2.70
CA SER A 65 -0.94 19.99 3.08
C SER A 65 -1.08 20.48 4.52
N ILE A 66 -0.08 20.17 5.34
CA ILE A 66 0.00 20.68 6.71
C ILE A 66 0.73 22.03 6.66
N ILE A 67 -0.05 23.11 6.72
CA ILE A 67 0.44 24.50 6.59
C ILE A 67 1.44 24.84 7.71
N SER A 68 1.27 24.25 8.89
CA SER A 68 2.14 24.44 10.05
C SER A 68 3.52 23.75 9.97
N LEU A 69 3.79 22.94 8.93
CA LEU A 69 5.01 22.13 8.86
C LEU A 69 6.22 22.84 8.24
N LYS A 70 6.01 23.95 7.51
CA LYS A 70 7.07 24.77 6.90
C LYS A 70 6.94 26.31 7.06
N PRO A 71 6.31 26.87 8.10
CA PRO A 71 6.42 28.31 8.34
C PRO A 71 7.78 28.64 8.96
N SER A 72 8.30 29.83 8.66
CA SER A 72 9.32 30.44 9.50
C SER A 72 8.72 30.76 10.87
N HIS A 73 9.55 30.92 11.93
CA HIS A 73 9.04 31.20 13.27
C HIS A 73 8.10 32.41 13.31
N VAL A 74 8.45 33.47 12.58
CA VAL A 74 7.62 34.68 12.43
C VAL A 74 6.32 34.41 11.67
N ALA A 75 6.34 33.58 10.62
CA ALA A 75 5.13 33.19 9.90
C ALA A 75 4.24 32.24 10.71
N PHE A 76 4.81 31.50 11.67
CA PHE A 76 4.08 30.61 12.57
C PHE A 76 3.37 31.38 13.69
N GLU A 77 4.01 32.40 14.28
CA GLU A 77 3.40 33.22 15.34
C GLU A 77 2.25 34.12 14.84
N ASN A 78 2.22 34.43 13.53
CA ASN A 78 1.19 35.25 12.88
C ASN A 78 0.11 34.42 12.16
N LEU A 79 0.16 33.09 12.25
CA LEU A 79 -0.88 32.17 11.78
C LEU A 79 -1.95 31.97 12.86
#